data_AF-A0A7C3SF41-F1
#
_entry.id   AF-A0A7C3SF41-F1
#
_cell.length_a   1.000
_cell.length_b   1.000
_cell.length_c   1.000
_cell.angle_alpha   90.00
_cell.angle_beta   90.00
_cell.angle_gamma   90.00
#
_symmetry.space_group_name_H-M   'P 1'
#
loop_
_entity.id
_entity.type
_entity.pdbx_description
1 polymer ?
#
loop_
_entity_poly.entity_id
_entity_poly.type
_entity_poly.pdbx_seq_one_letter_code
_entity_poly.pdbx_strand_id
1 'polypeptide(L)'
;MKRIVWAWVVGSVFLAGCVDSTKPLSDPRKAEPDKQLLGLWRHVAEDGRISFYHIGQAGQEWPEGVLRVVGVSHHQGQLDPAAEMLLFVSRVGQKAYLNIAELKPDLAQQIKEKGWEAVQGYFLWRYQIEGDRLTVWPMDNDAKRRAIEAGKIRGEISSGRFQSAKFTDSPENLARFLAEAGDSLLSKEPVRLERVPLSGR
;
A
#
# COMPACT_ATOMS: atom_id res chain seq x y z
N MET A 1 -37.21 -30.85 -12.06
CA MET A 1 -36.29 -30.22 -13.03
C MET A 1 -35.26 -29.41 -12.25
N LYS A 2 -33.97 -29.80 -12.35
CA LYS A 2 -32.82 -29.08 -11.76
C LYS A 2 -32.48 -27.87 -12.63
N ARG A 3 -32.35 -26.66 -12.06
CA ARG A 3 -31.59 -25.54 -12.65
C ARG A 3 -31.03 -24.68 -11.51
N ILE A 4 -29.78 -24.94 -11.12
CA ILE A 4 -28.55 -24.21 -11.48
C ILE A 4 -28.38 -22.96 -10.61
N VAL A 5 -27.51 -23.16 -9.62
CA VAL A 5 -26.92 -22.17 -8.71
C VAL A 5 -26.03 -21.23 -9.54
N TRP A 6 -26.36 -19.94 -9.58
CA TRP A 6 -25.40 -18.92 -9.97
C TRP A 6 -24.69 -18.46 -8.70
N ALA A 7 -23.54 -19.06 -8.45
CA ALA A 7 -22.61 -18.60 -7.42
C ALA A 7 -22.07 -17.24 -7.87
N TRP A 8 -22.45 -16.18 -7.15
CA TRP A 8 -21.81 -14.88 -7.22
C TRP A 8 -20.36 -15.01 -6.75
N VAL A 9 -19.41 -15.07 -7.68
CA VAL A 9 -18.01 -14.78 -7.38
C VAL A 9 -17.87 -13.27 -7.42
N VAL A 10 -18.11 -12.63 -6.28
CA VAL A 10 -17.78 -11.23 -6.06
C VAL A 10 -16.26 -11.12 -6.01
N GLY A 11 -15.67 -10.68 -7.12
CA GLY A 11 -14.26 -10.33 -7.24
C GLY A 11 -13.94 -9.02 -6.52
N SER A 12 -14.04 -9.02 -5.20
CA SER A 12 -13.50 -7.97 -4.34
C SER A 12 -11.99 -8.17 -4.19
N VAL A 13 -11.20 -7.72 -5.16
CA VAL A 13 -9.72 -7.77 -5.10
C VAL A 13 -9.13 -6.75 -4.09
N PHE A 14 -9.96 -6.14 -3.23
CA PHE A 14 -9.52 -5.26 -2.13
C PHE A 14 -9.96 -5.71 -0.73
N LEU A 15 -10.65 -6.85 -0.57
CA LEU A 15 -11.12 -7.30 0.76
C LEU A 15 -10.31 -8.51 1.25
N ALA A 16 -9.08 -8.21 1.69
CA ALA A 16 -8.20 -8.97 2.60
C ALA A 16 -6.72 -8.85 2.19
N GLY A 17 -6.30 -7.66 1.73
CA GLY A 17 -4.87 -7.36 1.63
C GLY A 17 -4.28 -7.40 3.04
N CYS A 18 -3.72 -8.54 3.43
CA CYS A 18 -2.99 -8.61 4.68
C CYS A 18 -1.78 -7.70 4.58
N VAL A 19 -1.64 -6.82 5.57
CA VAL A 19 -0.54 -5.88 5.72
C VAL A 19 0.80 -6.57 5.50
N ASP A 20 1.75 -5.87 4.88
CA ASP A 20 3.07 -6.41 4.57
C ASP A 20 3.97 -6.46 5.80
N SER A 21 3.81 -5.52 6.72
CA SER A 21 4.63 -5.41 7.92
C SER A 21 3.86 -4.79 9.07
N THR A 22 4.19 -5.17 10.30
CA THR A 22 3.69 -4.49 11.52
C THR A 22 4.46 -3.21 11.83
N LYS A 23 5.57 -2.96 11.13
CA LYS A 23 6.44 -1.79 11.28
C LYS A 23 6.69 -1.12 9.93
N PRO A 24 6.82 0.21 9.87
CA PRO A 24 7.24 0.89 8.65
C PRO A 24 8.74 0.69 8.41
N LEU A 25 9.21 1.06 7.22
CA LEU A 25 10.62 1.04 6.84
C LEU A 25 11.42 2.21 7.43
N SER A 26 10.76 3.29 7.80
CA SER A 26 11.38 4.43 8.49
C SER A 26 10.39 5.12 9.42
N ASP A 27 10.89 6.00 10.29
CA ASP A 27 10.04 6.83 11.15
C ASP A 27 9.24 7.84 10.30
N PRO A 28 7.90 7.83 10.33
CA PRO A 28 7.06 8.77 9.57
C PRO A 28 7.32 10.24 9.96
N ARG A 29 7.79 10.51 11.18
CA ARG A 29 8.10 11.87 11.65
C ARG A 29 9.37 12.44 11.01
N LYS A 30 10.21 11.58 10.44
CA LYS A 30 11.48 11.93 9.79
C LYS A 30 11.43 11.72 8.28
N ALA A 31 10.27 11.31 7.75
CA ALA A 31 10.11 11.11 6.32
C ALA A 31 10.19 12.47 5.60
N GLU A 32 10.91 12.49 4.48
CA GLU A 32 10.90 13.64 3.58
C GLU A 32 9.72 13.49 2.60
N PRO A 33 8.95 14.56 2.35
CA PRO A 33 7.85 14.49 1.40
C PRO A 33 8.38 14.35 -0.04
N ASP A 34 7.94 13.31 -0.75
CA ASP A 34 8.12 13.26 -2.21
C ASP A 34 6.97 14.00 -2.91
N LYS A 35 7.22 15.27 -3.22
CA LYS A 35 6.23 16.16 -3.85
C LYS A 35 5.79 15.69 -5.23
N GLN A 36 6.53 14.80 -5.90
CA GLN A 36 6.12 14.26 -7.20
C GLN A 36 4.90 13.34 -7.10
N LEU A 37 4.64 12.77 -5.91
CA LEU A 37 3.44 11.96 -5.67
C LEU A 37 2.16 12.80 -5.61
N LEU A 38 2.25 14.10 -5.33
CA LEU A 38 1.07 14.96 -5.19
C LEU A 38 0.28 15.06 -6.50
N GLY A 39 -1.05 15.09 -6.38
CA GLY A 39 -1.96 15.25 -7.51
C GLY A 39 -2.97 14.12 -7.63
N LEU A 40 -3.56 14.01 -8.82
CA LEU A 40 -4.55 12.98 -9.14
C LEU A 40 -3.91 11.92 -10.02
N TRP A 41 -4.05 10.66 -9.62
CA TRP A 41 -3.54 9.50 -10.34
C TRP A 41 -4.68 8.57 -10.72
N ARG A 42 -4.66 8.03 -11.94
CA ARG A 42 -5.64 7.09 -12.46
C ARG A 42 -5.00 5.73 -12.71
N HIS A 43 -5.65 4.68 -12.23
CA HIS A 43 -5.37 3.29 -12.61
C HIS A 43 -6.58 2.74 -13.38
N VAL A 44 -6.31 1.96 -14.44
CA VAL A 44 -7.33 1.18 -15.15
C VAL A 44 -6.92 -0.29 -15.04
N ALA A 45 -7.69 -1.07 -14.30
CA ALA A 45 -7.47 -2.49 -14.14
C ALA A 45 -7.94 -3.28 -15.38
N GLU A 46 -7.46 -4.51 -15.53
CA GLU A 46 -7.82 -5.39 -16.65
C GLU A 46 -9.32 -5.73 -16.69
N ASP A 47 -9.97 -5.78 -15.53
CA ASP A 47 -11.42 -6.00 -15.40
C ASP A 47 -12.27 -4.76 -15.81
N GLY A 48 -11.61 -3.67 -16.20
CA GLY A 48 -12.25 -2.41 -16.57
C GLY A 48 -12.58 -1.49 -15.39
N ARG A 49 -12.20 -1.86 -14.16
CA ARG A 49 -12.29 -0.96 -13.00
C ARG A 49 -11.36 0.23 -13.18
N ILE A 50 -11.89 1.42 -12.92
CA ILE A 50 -11.12 2.66 -12.97
C ILE A 50 -11.01 3.19 -11.54
N SER A 51 -9.78 3.36 -11.05
CA SER A 51 -9.50 3.90 -9.73
C SER A 51 -8.80 5.25 -9.84
N PHE A 52 -9.27 6.22 -9.07
CA PHE A 52 -8.64 7.53 -8.92
C PHE A 52 -8.08 7.67 -7.51
N TYR A 53 -6.82 8.09 -7.42
CA TYR A 53 -6.11 8.32 -6.17
C TYR A 53 -5.75 9.80 -6.07
N HIS A 54 -6.39 10.49 -5.14
CA HIS A 54 -6.11 11.88 -4.81
C HIS A 54 -5.04 11.91 -3.74
N ILE A 55 -3.83 12.34 -4.08
CA ILE A 55 -2.69 12.41 -3.16
C ILE A 55 -2.42 13.88 -2.81
N GLY A 56 -2.56 14.21 -1.54
CA GLY A 56 -2.35 15.55 -1.00
C GLY A 56 -1.49 15.53 0.27
N GLN A 57 -1.11 16.72 0.73
CA GLN A 57 -0.55 16.85 2.08
C GLN A 57 -1.60 16.40 3.10
N ALA A 58 -1.20 15.67 4.14
CA ALA A 58 -2.14 15.19 5.15
C ALA A 58 -2.72 16.32 6.03
N GLY A 59 -2.07 17.48 6.07
CA GLY A 59 -2.45 18.65 6.86
C GLY A 59 -1.52 18.88 8.05
N GLN A 60 -1.70 20.00 8.75
CA GLN A 60 -0.81 20.44 9.84
C GLN A 60 -0.82 19.52 11.08
N GLU A 61 -1.84 18.68 11.20
CA GLU A 61 -1.96 17.70 12.29
C GLU A 61 -1.05 16.48 12.10
N TRP A 62 -0.40 16.36 10.94
CA TRP A 62 0.46 15.24 10.58
C TRP A 62 1.89 15.71 10.33
N PRO A 63 2.90 14.84 10.48
CA PRO A 63 4.26 15.17 10.08
C PRO A 63 4.34 15.60 8.61
N GLU A 64 5.23 16.55 8.29
CA GLU A 64 5.32 17.16 6.96
C GLU A 64 5.54 16.13 5.83
N GLY A 65 6.28 15.06 6.10
CA GLY A 65 6.53 13.97 5.16
C GLY A 65 5.35 13.03 4.90
N VAL A 66 4.24 13.19 5.62
CA VAL A 66 3.07 12.32 5.52
C VAL A 66 2.05 12.91 4.56
N LEU A 67 1.65 12.10 3.60
CA LEU A 67 0.64 12.39 2.59
C LEU A 67 -0.66 11.68 2.95
N ARG A 68 -1.79 12.28 2.57
CA ARG A 68 -3.11 11.64 2.62
C ARG A 68 -3.50 11.22 1.21
N VAL A 69 -4.04 10.01 1.10
CA VAL A 69 -4.57 9.47 -0.13
C VAL A 69 -6.05 9.18 0.05
N VAL A 70 -6.87 9.64 -0.89
CA VAL A 70 -8.26 9.23 -1.03
C VAL A 70 -8.40 8.48 -2.35
N GLY A 71 -8.72 7.19 -2.27
CA GLY A 71 -8.94 6.30 -3.41
C GLY A 71 -10.43 6.10 -3.66
N VAL A 72 -10.86 6.30 -4.89
CA VAL A 72 -12.25 6.06 -5.33
C VAL A 72 -12.21 5.17 -6.56
N SER A 73 -12.99 4.10 -6.56
CA SER A 73 -13.03 3.16 -7.69
C SER A 73 -14.43 3.07 -8.27
N HIS A 74 -14.48 3.05 -9.60
CA HIS A 74 -15.69 2.84 -10.37
C HIS A 74 -15.61 1.50 -11.11
N HIS A 75 -16.70 0.74 -11.05
CA HIS A 75 -16.83 -0.50 -11.80
C HIS A 75 -18.28 -0.71 -12.21
N GLN A 76 -18.54 -0.94 -13.50
CA GLN A 76 -19.88 -1.22 -14.03
C GLN A 76 -20.96 -0.19 -13.63
N GLY A 77 -20.59 1.10 -13.62
CA GLY A 77 -21.48 2.20 -13.26
C GLY A 77 -21.71 2.37 -11.76
N GLN A 78 -21.07 1.56 -10.91
CA GLN A 78 -21.14 1.64 -9.45
C GLN A 78 -19.85 2.21 -8.87
N LEU A 79 -19.98 2.82 -7.69
CA LEU A 79 -18.88 3.37 -6.90
C LEU A 79 -18.56 2.39 -5.76
N ASP A 80 -17.30 2.01 -5.62
CA ASP A 80 -16.81 1.35 -4.41
C ASP A 80 -16.71 2.39 -3.27
N PRO A 81 -16.87 1.99 -1.99
CA PRO A 81 -16.58 2.87 -0.87
C PRO A 81 -15.18 3.48 -0.99
N ALA A 82 -15.06 4.78 -0.71
CA ALA A 82 -13.78 5.46 -0.76
C ALA A 82 -12.82 4.84 0.27
N ALA A 83 -11.59 4.58 -0.15
CA ALA A 83 -10.51 4.17 0.72
C ALA A 83 -9.70 5.39 1.12
N GLU A 84 -9.42 5.55 2.40
CA GLU A 84 -8.51 6.58 2.90
C GLU A 84 -7.24 5.95 3.44
N MET A 85 -6.11 6.59 3.16
CA MET A 85 -4.79 6.10 3.59
C MET A 85 -3.88 7.25 4.00
N LEU A 86 -2.95 6.96 4.89
CA LEU A 86 -1.75 7.75 5.13
C LEU A 86 -0.57 7.08 4.42
N LEU A 87 0.27 7.90 3.80
CA LEU A 87 1.40 7.46 3.00
C LEU A 87 2.64 8.27 3.38
N PHE A 88 3.79 7.62 3.49
CA PHE A 88 5.09 8.32 3.58
C PHE A 88 6.20 7.50 2.95
N VAL A 89 7.27 8.18 2.56
CA VAL A 89 8.34 7.60 1.74
C VAL A 89 9.52 7.17 2.62
N SER A 90 10.08 5.99 2.31
CA SER A 90 11.39 5.55 2.78
C SER A 90 12.32 5.27 1.61
N ARG A 91 13.62 5.46 1.80
CA ARG A 91 14.66 5.04 0.86
C ARG A 91 15.40 3.84 1.41
N VAL A 92 15.53 2.80 0.57
CA VAL A 92 16.28 1.59 0.86
C VAL A 92 17.29 1.40 -0.28
N GLY A 93 18.56 1.70 0.00
CA GLY A 93 19.57 1.85 -1.05
C GLY A 93 19.16 2.94 -2.05
N GLN A 94 19.12 2.59 -3.34
CA GLN A 94 18.71 3.50 -4.41
C GLN A 94 17.19 3.46 -4.72
N LYS A 95 16.42 2.65 -3.98
CA LYS A 95 15.01 2.39 -4.25
C LYS A 95 14.13 3.17 -3.27
N ALA A 96 13.01 3.67 -3.76
CA ALA A 96 12.00 4.35 -2.96
C ALA A 96 10.82 3.42 -2.68
N TYR A 97 10.31 3.48 -1.45
CA TYR A 97 9.20 2.68 -0.96
C TYR A 97 8.15 3.57 -0.32
N LEU A 98 6.89 3.21 -0.52
CA LEU A 98 5.72 3.76 0.16
C LEU A 98 5.43 2.90 1.39
N ASN A 99 5.27 3.55 2.54
CA ASN A 99 4.67 2.97 3.72
C ASN A 99 3.22 3.45 3.79
N ILE A 100 2.27 2.53 3.66
CA ILE A 100 0.86 2.87 3.49
C ILE A 100 0.08 2.29 4.67
N ALA A 101 -0.60 3.16 5.42
CA ALA A 101 -1.50 2.78 6.49
C ALA A 101 -2.94 3.11 6.08
N GLU A 102 -3.85 2.15 6.19
CA GLU A 102 -5.28 2.38 5.97
C GLU A 102 -5.83 3.31 7.07
N LEU A 103 -6.41 4.44 6.69
CA LEU A 103 -6.91 5.45 7.61
C LEU A 103 -8.40 5.23 7.89
N LYS A 104 -8.70 4.43 8.92
CA LYS A 104 -10.06 4.32 9.48
C LYS A 104 -10.33 5.48 10.44
N PRO A 105 -11.60 5.93 10.61
CA PRO A 105 -11.93 7.04 11.50
C PRO A 105 -11.30 6.94 12.90
N ASP A 106 -11.38 5.76 13.51
CA ASP A 106 -10.84 5.53 14.86
C ASP A 106 -9.31 5.55 14.88
N LEU A 107 -8.65 5.14 13.79
CA LEU A 107 -7.19 5.10 13.74
C LEU A 107 -6.58 6.50 13.74
N ALA A 108 -7.21 7.47 13.06
CA ALA A 108 -6.72 8.84 13.05
C ALA A 108 -6.62 9.41 14.47
N GLN A 109 -7.66 9.18 15.29
CA GLN A 109 -7.69 9.59 16.68
C GLN A 109 -6.66 8.81 17.52
N GLN A 110 -6.54 7.49 17.31
CA GLN A 110 -5.56 6.68 18.02
C GLN A 110 -4.12 7.11 17.74
N ILE A 111 -3.79 7.51 16.50
CA ILE A 111 -2.45 8.01 16.18
C ILE A 111 -2.17 9.33 16.90
N LYS A 112 -3.17 10.22 17.02
CA LYS A 112 -3.03 11.47 17.79
C LYS A 112 -2.79 11.22 19.27
N GLU A 113 -3.47 10.24 19.86
CA GLU A 113 -3.39 9.94 21.30
C GLU A 113 -2.17 9.10 21.68
N LYS A 114 -1.83 8.09 20.86
CA LYS A 114 -0.86 7.04 21.19
C LYS A 114 0.40 7.06 20.32
N GLY A 115 0.44 7.92 19.31
CA GLY A 115 1.50 7.93 18.32
C GLY A 115 1.30 6.89 17.21
N TRP A 116 2.32 6.78 16.35
CA TRP A 116 2.31 5.90 15.18
C TRP A 116 2.31 4.41 15.53
N GLU A 117 2.58 4.08 16.78
CA GLU A 117 2.47 2.74 17.37
C GLU A 117 1.03 2.20 17.34
N ALA A 118 0.03 3.07 17.19
CA ALA A 118 -1.36 2.66 16.99
C ALA A 118 -1.60 1.98 15.63
N VAL A 119 -0.74 2.21 14.64
CA VAL A 119 -0.87 1.59 13.32
C VAL A 119 -0.47 0.12 13.40
N GLN A 120 -1.44 -0.77 13.14
CA GLN A 120 -1.25 -2.21 13.31
C GLN A 120 -0.56 -2.88 12.11
N GLY A 121 -0.47 -2.18 10.98
CA GLY A 121 0.31 -2.64 9.86
C GLY A 121 0.35 -1.69 8.69
N TYR A 122 1.28 -1.99 7.80
CA TYR A 122 1.65 -1.18 6.65
C TYR A 122 1.67 -2.06 5.42
N PHE A 123 1.16 -1.54 4.31
CA PHE A 123 1.58 -2.01 2.99
C PHE A 123 2.89 -1.33 2.61
N LEU A 124 3.79 -2.10 2.02
CA LEU A 124 5.12 -1.65 1.64
C LEU A 124 5.28 -1.79 0.13
N TRP A 125 5.13 -0.70 -0.61
CA TRP A 125 5.18 -0.75 -2.06
C TRP A 125 6.42 -0.05 -2.56
N ARG A 126 7.27 -0.74 -3.33
CA ARG A 126 8.28 -0.03 -4.11
C ARG A 126 7.57 0.86 -5.12
N TYR A 127 8.08 2.05 -5.39
CA TYR A 127 7.55 2.86 -6.47
C TYR A 127 8.64 3.55 -7.29
N GLN A 128 8.25 4.03 -8.46
CA GLN A 128 9.05 4.85 -9.35
C GLN A 128 8.13 5.79 -10.12
N ILE A 129 8.56 7.04 -10.28
CA ILE A 129 7.86 8.03 -11.09
C ILE A 129 8.73 8.36 -12.31
N GLU A 130 8.12 8.32 -13.48
CA GLU A 130 8.73 8.67 -14.76
C GLU A 130 7.78 9.61 -15.51
N GLY A 131 8.00 10.93 -15.36
CA GLY A 131 7.08 11.94 -15.86
C GLY A 131 5.69 11.81 -15.23
N ASP A 132 4.69 11.55 -16.06
CA ASP A 132 3.29 11.39 -15.66
C ASP A 132 2.90 9.94 -15.36
N ARG A 133 3.88 9.05 -15.18
CA ARG A 133 3.65 7.65 -14.84
C ARG A 133 4.19 7.34 -13.44
N LEU A 134 3.33 6.81 -12.58
CA LEU A 134 3.68 6.20 -11.31
C LEU A 134 3.57 4.69 -11.46
N THR A 135 4.68 3.98 -11.29
CA THR A 135 4.68 2.52 -11.23
C THR A 135 4.89 2.12 -9.78
N VAL A 136 4.03 1.24 -9.26
CA VAL A 136 4.16 0.67 -7.91
C VAL A 136 4.26 -0.85 -8.00
N TRP A 137 5.10 -1.43 -7.15
CA TRP A 137 5.27 -2.87 -7.01
C TRP A 137 4.92 -3.24 -5.57
N PRO A 138 3.74 -3.83 -5.34
CA PRO A 138 3.39 -4.42 -4.05
C PRO A 138 4.32 -5.58 -3.68
N MET A 139 4.38 -5.91 -2.39
CA MET A 139 5.07 -7.14 -1.97
C MET A 139 4.33 -8.38 -2.45
N ASP A 140 5.09 -9.37 -2.90
CA ASP A 140 4.58 -10.69 -3.27
C ASP A 140 4.43 -11.56 -2.01
N ASN A 141 3.20 -11.98 -1.72
CA ASN A 141 2.90 -12.72 -0.50
C ASN A 141 3.62 -14.08 -0.41
N ASP A 142 3.81 -14.77 -1.53
CA ASP A 142 4.52 -16.05 -1.54
C ASP A 142 6.04 -15.86 -1.36
N ALA A 143 6.62 -14.79 -1.90
CA ALA A 143 8.00 -14.40 -1.65
C ALA A 143 8.21 -14.02 -0.19
N LYS A 144 7.29 -13.24 0.41
CA LYS A 144 7.30 -12.94 1.85
C LYS A 144 7.28 -14.24 2.68
N ARG A 145 6.33 -15.15 2.38
CA ARG A 145 6.19 -16.42 3.09
C ARG A 145 7.48 -17.25 3.02
N ARG A 146 8.03 -17.45 1.83
CA ARG A 146 9.29 -18.19 1.63
C ARG A 146 10.46 -17.57 2.40
N ALA A 147 10.54 -16.24 2.47
CA ALA A 147 11.59 -15.56 3.22
C ALA A 147 11.47 -15.80 4.75
N ILE A 148 10.25 -15.78 5.27
CA ILE A 148 9.96 -16.05 6.69
C ILE A 148 10.22 -17.52 7.01
N GLU A 149 9.72 -18.46 6.20
CA GLU A 149 9.93 -19.91 6.38
C GLU A 149 11.43 -20.27 6.32
N ALA A 150 12.19 -19.60 5.46
CA ALA A 150 13.64 -19.78 5.37
C ALA A 150 14.42 -19.10 6.51
N GLY A 151 13.74 -18.45 7.47
CA GLY A 151 14.37 -17.78 8.61
C GLY A 151 15.19 -16.53 8.24
N LYS A 152 15.01 -15.98 7.03
CA LYS A 152 15.78 -14.80 6.57
C LYS A 152 15.32 -13.50 7.22
N ILE A 153 14.07 -13.45 7.66
CA ILE A 153 13.48 -12.31 8.34
C ILE A 153 12.37 -12.77 9.29
N ARG A 154 12.16 -12.06 10.39
CA ARG A 154 11.04 -12.34 11.29
C ARG A 154 9.71 -11.96 10.67
N GLY A 155 8.74 -12.86 10.80
CA GLY A 155 7.37 -12.61 10.37
C GLY A 155 6.40 -13.64 10.88
N GLU A 156 5.13 -13.40 10.62
CA GLU A 156 4.01 -14.27 10.97
C GLU A 156 3.32 -14.72 9.68
N ILE A 157 2.91 -15.99 9.65
CA ILE A 157 2.13 -16.58 8.56
C ILE A 157 0.76 -16.96 9.14
N SER A 158 -0.30 -16.36 8.62
CA SER A 158 -1.65 -16.70 9.06
C SER A 158 -2.04 -18.11 8.62
N SER A 159 -2.80 -18.79 9.47
CA SER A 159 -3.40 -20.08 9.15
C SER A 159 -4.70 -19.89 8.36
N GLY A 160 -5.01 -20.85 7.47
CA GLY A 160 -6.26 -20.87 6.71
C GLY A 160 -6.06 -21.09 5.21
N ARG A 161 -7.18 -21.05 4.47
CA ARG A 161 -7.22 -21.28 3.01
C ARG A 161 -6.48 -20.21 2.20
N PHE A 162 -6.38 -18.99 2.75
CA PHE A 162 -5.66 -17.87 2.18
C PHE A 162 -4.57 -17.43 3.16
N GLN A 163 -3.43 -18.13 3.13
CA GLN A 163 -2.30 -17.81 3.99
C GLN A 163 -1.72 -16.45 3.62
N SER A 164 -1.52 -15.60 4.62
CA SER A 164 -0.88 -14.31 4.46
C SER A 164 0.36 -14.20 5.32
N ALA A 165 1.43 -13.68 4.74
CA ALA A 165 2.68 -13.39 5.43
C ALA A 165 2.78 -11.90 5.76
N LYS A 166 3.17 -11.57 6.98
CA LYS A 166 3.55 -10.21 7.38
C LYS A 166 4.88 -10.21 8.11
N PHE A 167 5.71 -9.20 7.86
CA PHE A 167 6.96 -8.99 8.58
C PHE A 167 6.70 -8.43 9.98
N THR A 168 7.50 -8.86 10.94
CA THR A 168 7.41 -8.44 12.35
C THR A 168 8.75 -7.97 12.92
N ASP A 169 9.77 -7.89 12.08
CA ASP A 169 11.11 -7.43 12.45
C ASP A 169 11.17 -5.92 12.71
N SER A 170 12.31 -5.44 13.20
CA SER A 170 12.55 -4.00 13.37
C SER A 170 12.60 -3.28 12.02
N PRO A 171 12.27 -1.97 11.96
CA PRO A 171 12.42 -1.16 10.75
C PRO A 171 13.80 -1.29 10.10
N GLU A 172 14.87 -1.30 10.90
CA GLU A 172 16.26 -1.34 10.44
C GLU A 172 16.59 -2.69 9.79
N ASN A 173 16.20 -3.79 10.44
CA ASN A 173 16.39 -5.13 9.89
C ASN A 173 15.55 -5.36 8.63
N LEU A 174 14.31 -4.87 8.62
CA LEU A 174 13.42 -4.97 7.47
C LEU A 174 13.98 -4.18 6.28
N ALA A 175 14.44 -2.95 6.49
CA ALA A 175 15.07 -2.13 5.46
C ALA A 175 16.34 -2.80 4.89
N ARG A 176 17.21 -3.35 5.76
CA ARG A 176 18.39 -4.12 5.31
C ARG A 176 17.99 -5.33 4.48
N PHE A 177 17.03 -6.11 4.94
CA PHE A 177 16.55 -7.29 4.22
C PHE A 177 15.98 -6.94 2.85
N LEU A 178 15.18 -5.87 2.74
CA LEU A 178 14.67 -5.40 1.44
C LEU A 178 15.79 -4.93 0.50
N ALA A 179 16.83 -4.27 1.03
CA ALA A 179 18.00 -3.89 0.25
C ALA A 179 18.72 -5.12 -0.34
N GLU A 180 18.92 -6.16 0.47
CA GLU A 180 19.60 -7.40 0.06
C GLU A 180 18.75 -8.23 -0.90
N ALA A 181 17.45 -8.38 -0.63
CA ALA A 181 16.56 -9.19 -1.45
C ALA A 181 16.22 -8.52 -2.79
N GLY A 182 16.32 -7.19 -2.87
CA GLY A 182 16.03 -6.42 -4.08
C GLY A 182 14.60 -6.64 -4.59
N ASP A 183 14.45 -6.84 -5.90
CA ASP A 183 13.12 -6.99 -6.53
C ASP A 183 12.56 -8.42 -6.44
N SER A 184 13.25 -9.34 -5.74
CA SER A 184 12.78 -10.73 -5.57
C SER A 184 11.53 -10.85 -4.69
N LEU A 185 11.30 -9.86 -3.81
CA LEU A 185 10.14 -9.79 -2.91
C LEU A 185 8.94 -9.07 -3.51
N LEU A 186 9.09 -8.49 -4.68
CA LEU A 186 8.08 -7.66 -5.31
C LEU A 186 7.26 -8.46 -6.31
N SER A 187 5.98 -8.09 -6.45
CA SER A 187 5.11 -8.57 -7.51
C SER A 187 5.79 -8.40 -8.87
N LYS A 188 5.62 -9.40 -9.75
CA LYS A 188 6.10 -9.33 -11.13
C LYS A 188 5.18 -8.53 -12.04
N GLU A 189 3.97 -8.26 -11.56
CA GLU A 189 2.94 -7.46 -12.22
C GLU A 189 2.81 -6.14 -11.46
N PRO A 190 3.56 -5.09 -11.84
CA PRO A 190 3.40 -3.78 -11.24
C PRO A 190 2.08 -3.15 -11.60
N VAL A 191 1.56 -2.34 -10.69
CA VAL A 191 0.42 -1.46 -10.95
C VAL A 191 0.96 -0.16 -11.54
N ARG A 192 0.35 0.28 -12.64
CA ARG A 192 0.72 1.52 -13.33
C ARG A 192 -0.40 2.52 -13.20
N LEU A 193 -0.04 3.72 -12.76
CA LEU A 193 -0.94 4.85 -12.64
C LEU A 193 -0.46 5.97 -13.54
N GLU A 194 -1.43 6.70 -14.09
CA GLU A 194 -1.20 7.86 -14.94
C GLU A 194 -1.64 9.11 -14.20
N ARG A 195 -0.83 10.17 -14.26
CA ARG A 195 -1.21 11.46 -13.72
C ARG A 195 -2.36 12.01 -14.55
N VAL A 196 -3.42 12.44 -13.88
CA VAL A 196 -4.52 13.15 -14.50
C VAL A 196 -4.22 14.64 -14.42
N PRO A 197 -4.12 15.35 -15.56
CA PRO A 197 -3.96 16.79 -15.56
C PRO A 197 -5.16 17.44 -14.88
N LEU A 198 -4.89 18.26 -13.86
CA LEU A 198 -5.92 19.11 -13.27
C LEU A 198 -5.99 20.38 -14.12
N SER A 199 -6.82 20.37 -15.16
CA SER A 199 -7.09 21.56 -15.97
C SER A 199 -7.88 22.56 -15.12
N GLY A 200 -7.18 23.55 -14.56
CA GLY A 200 -7.76 24.54 -13.65
C GLY A 200 -6.78 25.58 -13.11
N ARG A 201 -5.72 25.89 -13.86
CA ARG A 201 -4.89 27.08 -13.68
C ARG A 201 -4.55 27.66 -15.04
#